data_AF-A0A0M0T137-F1
#
_entry.id   AF-A0A0M0T137-F1
#
_cell.length_a   1.000
_cell.length_b   1.000
_cell.length_c   1.000
_cell.angle_alpha   90.00
_cell.angle_beta   90.00
_cell.angle_gamma   90.00
#
_symmetry.space_group_name_H-M   'P 1'
#
loop_
_entity.id
_entity.type
_entity.pdbx_description
1 polymer ?
#
loop_
_entity_poly.entity_id
_entity_poly.type
_entity_poly.pdbx_seq_one_letter_code
_entity_poly.pdbx_strand_id
1 'polypeptide(L)'
;MHRALSALQFYTSHTEVEIKRLHERILLSLSSSSSLHATCLHLTGTAPSRHFQQDTVRPEEWKRFLEGHPNESIADFYGFITSVPLLDEGDEMPLPQTESPLQVSKKRFFSWRIVYLALACFCFGALATWGYQTWMKKDVIYHFVSTESSPIYRHADSSTVLQSAVFGDAFPVLDIVKDRARIQLPDRTQAYMKVSDLSEKTIGSMMTDQALLTWTNEYMALPKQTQATDLFDDPATTWAGLGSPKQKIKTALDETWTYDSFTVHIIDDRAYAIDWKNPRLSQKELARLGTFQRTNTAGRLRLSTHYHLQIIESESRIQLIRLTKRM
;
A
#
# COMPACT_ATOMS: atom_id res chain seq x y z
N MET A 1 13.33 30.14 9.82
CA MET A 1 12.11 29.63 10.50
C MET A 1 11.39 28.50 9.75
N HIS A 2 11.99 27.88 8.71
CA HIS A 2 11.28 26.86 7.88
C HIS A 2 11.72 25.40 8.11
N ARG A 3 12.98 25.13 8.48
CA ARG A 3 13.57 23.78 8.46
C ARG A 3 13.16 22.85 9.61
N ALA A 4 13.11 23.37 10.85
CA ALA A 4 12.63 22.60 12.00
C ALA A 4 11.14 22.23 11.87
N LEU A 5 10.36 23.09 11.21
CA LEU A 5 8.95 22.85 10.94
C LEU A 5 8.77 21.79 9.85
N SER A 6 9.65 21.76 8.84
CA SER A 6 9.69 20.69 7.82
C SER A 6 10.01 19.33 8.42
N ALA A 7 10.98 19.25 9.35
CA ALA A 7 11.28 18.02 10.05
C ALA A 7 10.05 17.51 10.83
N LEU A 8 9.37 18.38 11.59
CA LEU A 8 8.15 18.03 12.32
C LEU A 8 7.00 17.62 11.38
N GLN A 9 6.82 18.33 10.26
CA GLN A 9 5.83 17.99 9.24
C GLN A 9 6.11 16.61 8.65
N PHE A 10 7.37 16.26 8.40
CA PHE A 10 7.79 14.95 7.92
C PHE A 10 7.40 13.84 8.90
N TYR A 11 7.68 14.01 10.20
CA TYR A 11 7.28 13.06 11.25
C TYR A 11 5.76 12.87 11.36
N THR A 12 4.96 13.90 11.05
CA THR A 12 3.48 13.81 11.11
C THR A 12 2.83 13.29 9.83
N SER A 13 3.56 13.29 8.70
CA SER A 13 3.05 12.92 7.38
C SER A 13 3.56 11.58 6.86
N HIS A 14 4.54 10.98 7.54
CA HIS A 14 5.15 9.72 7.15
C HIS A 14 5.01 8.69 8.28
N THR A 15 4.95 7.42 7.90
CA THR A 15 4.89 6.28 8.82
C THR A 15 6.22 6.10 9.55
N GLU A 16 6.19 5.43 10.71
CA GLU A 16 7.38 5.11 11.49
C GLU A 16 8.41 4.31 10.68
N VAL A 17 7.94 3.43 9.79
CA VAL A 17 8.76 2.63 8.87
C VAL A 17 9.50 3.53 7.88
N GLU A 18 8.82 4.50 7.26
CA GLU A 18 9.43 5.43 6.31
C GLU A 18 10.45 6.35 6.98
N ILE A 19 10.15 6.81 8.19
CA ILE A 19 11.05 7.63 9.00
C ILE A 19 12.30 6.83 9.37
N LYS A 20 12.13 5.58 9.85
CA LYS A 20 13.26 4.70 10.17
C LYS A 20 14.12 4.40 8.96
N ARG A 21 13.49 4.14 7.81
CA ARG A 21 14.18 3.90 6.53
C ARG A 21 14.98 5.12 6.07
N LEU A 22 14.45 6.33 6.22
CA LEU A 22 15.21 7.56 5.95
C LEU A 22 16.46 7.66 6.85
N HIS A 23 16.33 7.39 8.15
CA HIS A 23 17.45 7.42 9.08
C HIS A 23 18.53 6.38 8.74
N GLU A 24 18.13 5.18 8.30
CA GLU A 24 19.03 4.14 7.83
C GLU A 24 19.78 4.57 6.56
N ARG A 25 19.10 5.19 5.59
CA ARG A 25 19.72 5.73 4.37
C ARG A 25 20.73 6.84 4.66
N ILE A 26 20.41 7.74 5.59
CA ILE A 26 21.33 8.79 6.03
C ILE A 26 22.58 8.18 6.66
N LEU A 27 22.40 7.21 7.56
CA LEU A 27 23.52 6.51 8.21
C LEU A 27 24.43 5.81 7.19
N LEU A 28 23.84 5.11 6.21
CA LEU A 28 24.60 4.45 5.14
C LEU A 28 25.40 5.46 4.32
N SER A 29 24.79 6.58 3.93
CA SER A 29 25.47 7.63 3.15
C SER A 29 26.54 8.39 3.94
N LEU A 30 26.33 8.60 5.25
CA LEU A 30 27.35 9.20 6.12
C LEU A 30 28.50 8.23 6.38
N SER A 31 28.24 6.92 6.43
CA SER A 31 29.30 5.92 6.60
C SER A 31 30.26 5.86 5.40
N SER A 32 29.78 6.20 4.20
CA SER A 32 30.61 6.20 2.98
C SER A 32 31.31 7.54 2.72
N SER A 33 30.66 8.66 3.00
CA SER A 33 31.18 10.00 2.63
C SER A 33 31.60 10.87 3.82
N SER A 34 31.04 10.60 5.01
CA SER A 34 31.11 11.48 6.19
C SER A 34 30.77 12.95 5.91
N SER A 35 30.09 13.26 4.80
CA SER A 35 29.76 14.62 4.35
C SER A 35 28.25 14.79 4.26
N LEU A 36 27.73 15.83 4.92
CA LEU A 36 26.33 16.22 4.84
C LEU A 36 25.97 16.65 3.41
N HIS A 37 26.84 17.40 2.73
CA HIS A 37 26.64 17.85 1.36
C HIS A 37 26.56 16.68 0.37
N ALA A 38 27.51 15.74 0.45
CA ALA A 38 27.49 14.53 -0.40
C ALA A 38 26.24 13.68 -0.12
N THR A 39 25.86 13.58 1.15
CA THR A 39 24.66 12.84 1.56
C THR A 39 23.36 13.50 1.07
N CYS A 40 23.27 14.83 1.06
CA CYS A 40 22.13 15.53 0.45
C CYS A 40 22.01 15.20 -1.04
N LEU A 41 23.12 15.30 -1.77
CA LEU A 41 23.12 15.01 -3.21
C LEU A 41 22.71 13.56 -3.48
N HIS A 42 23.23 12.62 -2.70
CA HIS A 42 22.94 11.20 -2.85
C HIS A 42 21.47 10.86 -2.56
N LEU A 43 20.85 11.50 -1.56
CA LEU A 43 19.48 11.20 -1.17
C LEU A 43 18.42 11.96 -1.97
N THR A 44 18.76 13.10 -2.57
CA THR A 44 17.77 14.04 -3.15
C THR A 44 18.10 14.48 -4.58
N GLY A 45 19.29 14.18 -5.08
CA GLY A 45 19.81 14.71 -6.35
C GLY A 45 20.06 16.22 -6.34
N THR A 46 19.79 16.90 -5.23
CA THR A 46 19.79 18.36 -5.12
C THR A 46 20.87 18.82 -4.15
N ALA A 47 21.79 19.67 -4.62
CA ALA A 47 22.79 20.29 -3.76
C ALA A 47 22.14 21.34 -2.84
N PRO A 48 22.50 21.39 -1.54
CA PRO A 48 21.97 22.40 -0.63
C PRO A 48 22.41 23.80 -1.08
N SER A 49 21.46 24.73 -1.12
CA SER A 49 21.69 26.11 -1.58
C SER A 49 22.58 26.95 -0.65
N ARG A 50 22.80 26.49 0.59
CA ARG A 50 23.74 27.05 1.55
C ARG A 50 24.62 25.93 2.08
N HIS A 51 25.92 26.21 2.22
CA HIS A 51 26.83 25.28 2.89
C HIS A 51 26.43 25.08 4.35
N PHE A 52 26.58 23.85 4.85
CA PHE A 52 26.44 23.55 6.26
C PHE A 52 27.60 24.16 7.04
N GLN A 53 27.35 24.59 8.29
CA GLN A 53 28.42 25.14 9.13
C GLN A 53 29.49 24.09 9.44
N GLN A 54 29.06 22.84 9.64
CA GLN A 54 29.92 21.67 9.71
C GLN A 54 29.45 20.66 8.65
N ASP A 55 30.27 20.42 7.63
CA ASP A 55 29.95 19.45 6.58
C ASP A 55 30.37 18.03 6.96
N THR A 56 31.47 17.88 7.71
CA THR A 56 31.96 16.56 8.12
C THR A 56 31.24 16.09 9.39
N VAL A 57 30.45 15.04 9.27
CA VAL A 57 29.68 14.44 10.37
C VAL A 57 29.89 12.93 10.37
N ARG A 58 30.26 12.38 11.53
CA ARG A 58 30.45 10.94 11.71
C ARG A 58 29.11 10.24 12.01
N PRO A 59 28.95 8.95 11.64
CA PRO A 59 27.74 8.19 11.95
C PRO A 59 27.35 8.18 13.45
N GLU A 60 28.33 8.24 14.35
CA GLU A 60 28.08 8.27 15.80
C GLU A 60 27.45 9.60 16.25
N GLU A 61 27.77 10.71 15.59
CA GLU A 61 27.20 12.03 15.87
C GLU A 61 25.75 12.11 15.42
N TRP A 62 25.42 11.43 14.31
CA TRP A 62 24.04 11.24 13.86
C TRP A 62 23.21 10.42 14.85
N LYS A 63 23.75 9.32 15.39
CA LYS A 63 23.05 8.50 16.40
C LYS A 63 22.76 9.29 17.68
N ARG A 64 23.75 10.05 18.16
CA ARG A 64 23.56 10.96 19.32
C ARG A 64 22.50 12.02 19.08
N PHE A 65 22.42 12.54 17.85
CA PHE A 65 21.36 13.48 17.47
C PHE A 65 19.96 12.86 17.59
N LEU A 66 19.78 11.61 17.14
CA LEU A 66 18.51 10.88 17.29
C LEU A 66 18.17 10.57 18.75
N GLU A 67 19.17 10.40 19.61
CA GLU A 67 19.01 10.22 21.06
C GLU A 67 18.67 11.52 21.81
N GLY A 68 18.54 12.65 21.09
CA GLY A 68 18.12 13.94 21.65
C GLY A 68 19.26 14.91 21.97
N HIS A 69 20.49 14.63 21.54
CA HIS A 69 21.59 15.58 21.68
C HIS A 69 21.59 16.61 20.54
N PRO A 70 21.43 17.91 20.82
CA PRO A 70 21.30 18.92 19.78
C PRO A 70 22.61 19.11 19.00
N ASN A 71 22.51 19.12 17.67
CA ASN A 71 23.57 19.55 16.76
C ASN A 71 22.94 20.39 15.64
N GLU A 72 23.36 21.65 15.54
CA GLU A 72 22.74 22.62 14.62
C GLU A 72 22.94 22.25 13.15
N SER A 73 24.13 21.76 12.77
CA SER A 73 24.41 21.38 11.37
C SER A 73 23.62 20.15 10.95
N ILE A 74 23.46 19.19 11.86
CA ILE A 74 22.66 17.98 11.63
C ILE A 74 21.16 18.33 11.56
N ALA A 75 20.68 19.21 12.43
CA ALA A 75 19.29 19.68 12.39
C ALA A 75 18.98 20.47 11.10
N ASP A 76 19.91 21.31 10.65
CA ASP A 76 19.79 22.05 9.38
C ASP A 76 19.78 21.13 8.17
N PHE A 77 20.65 20.12 8.16
CA PHE A 77 20.68 19.05 7.16
C PHE A 77 19.36 18.28 7.14
N TYR A 78 18.89 17.84 8.30
CA TYR A 78 17.67 17.04 8.40
C TYR A 78 16.43 17.83 7.97
N GLY A 79 16.34 19.09 8.35
CA GLY A 79 15.28 19.98 7.89
C GLY A 79 15.35 20.32 6.40
N PHE A 80 16.53 20.23 5.77
CA PHE A 80 16.65 20.36 4.31
C PHE A 80 16.16 19.11 3.59
N ILE A 81 16.66 17.92 3.95
CA ILE A 81 16.31 16.68 3.24
C ILE A 81 14.81 16.35 3.35
N THR A 82 14.17 16.71 4.47
CA THR A 82 12.74 16.50 4.68
C THR A 82 11.87 17.53 3.94
N SER A 83 12.48 18.58 3.38
CA SER A 83 11.79 19.64 2.63
C SER A 83 11.86 19.47 1.10
N VAL A 84 12.58 18.46 0.62
CA VAL A 84 12.77 18.18 -0.80
C VAL A 84 12.39 16.72 -1.10
N PRO A 85 11.96 16.41 -2.34
CA PRO A 85 11.69 15.02 -2.73
C PRO A 85 12.94 14.14 -2.56
N LEU A 86 12.75 12.97 -1.98
CA LEU A 86 13.80 11.95 -1.86
C LEU A 86 13.84 11.12 -3.15
N LEU A 87 15.03 10.70 -3.58
CA LEU A 87 15.18 9.77 -4.69
C LEU A 87 14.73 8.36 -4.26
N ASP A 88 14.12 7.63 -5.20
CA ASP A 88 13.70 6.24 -5.00
C ASP A 88 14.92 5.30 -4.94
N GLU A 89 14.82 4.24 -4.15
CA GLU A 89 15.88 3.25 -3.98
C GLU A 89 16.00 2.38 -5.23
N GLY A 90 16.86 2.79 -6.16
CA GLY A 90 17.11 2.08 -7.43
C GLY A 90 17.51 3.01 -8.59
N ASP A 91 17.29 4.31 -8.46
CA ASP A 91 17.77 5.27 -9.45
C ASP A 91 19.27 5.53 -9.23
N GLU A 92 20.09 4.97 -10.11
CA GLU A 92 21.51 5.37 -10.21
C GLU A 92 21.60 6.87 -10.48
N MET A 93 22.49 7.56 -9.74
CA MET A 93 22.78 8.96 -10.03
C MET A 93 23.15 9.13 -11.52
N PRO A 94 22.70 10.21 -12.19
CA PRO A 94 23.34 10.59 -13.44
C PRO A 94 24.82 10.82 -13.13
N LEU A 95 25.68 10.01 -13.76
CA LEU A 95 27.13 10.18 -13.66
C LEU A 95 27.48 11.64 -13.97
N PRO A 96 28.43 12.25 -13.24
CA PRO A 96 28.85 13.61 -13.52
C PRO A 96 29.44 13.65 -14.93
N GLN A 97 28.70 14.22 -15.87
CA GLN A 97 29.23 14.51 -17.20
C GLN A 97 30.41 15.46 -17.01
N THR A 98 31.59 14.98 -17.39
CA THR A 98 32.81 15.79 -17.47
C THR A 98 32.60 16.79 -18.60
N GLU A 99 32.02 17.94 -18.30
CA GLU A 99 31.99 19.06 -19.25
C GLU A 99 33.37 19.75 -19.24
N SER A 100 34.08 19.57 -20.35
CA SER A 100 35.23 20.40 -20.72
C SER A 100 34.76 21.86 -20.87
N PRO A 101 35.56 22.87 -20.46
CA PRO A 101 35.07 24.24 -20.35
C PRO A 101 34.97 24.86 -21.75
N LEU A 102 33.77 24.93 -22.31
CA LEU A 102 33.49 25.87 -23.38
C LEU A 102 33.25 27.25 -22.74
N GLN A 103 34.27 28.11 -22.86
CA GLN A 103 34.12 29.55 -22.65
C GLN A 103 33.05 30.09 -23.61
N VAL A 104 31.84 30.34 -23.09
CA VAL A 104 30.84 31.17 -23.79
C VAL A 104 30.76 32.51 -23.07
N SER A 105 31.19 33.55 -23.77
CA SER A 105 31.15 34.92 -23.29
C SER A 105 29.72 35.33 -22.93
N LYS A 106 29.55 35.88 -21.72
CA LYS A 106 28.28 36.41 -21.22
C LYS A 106 27.87 37.65 -22.03
N LYS A 107 26.75 37.54 -22.75
CA LYS A 107 25.80 38.66 -22.90
C LYS A 107 24.41 38.17 -22.52
N ARG A 108 24.04 38.36 -21.25
CA ARG A 108 22.69 38.13 -20.75
C ARG A 108 21.77 39.22 -21.29
N PHE A 109 21.00 38.92 -22.33
CA PHE A 109 19.76 39.66 -22.60
C PHE A 109 18.68 39.11 -21.68
N PHE A 110 18.53 39.71 -20.50
CA PHE A 110 17.46 39.38 -19.55
C PHE A 110 16.15 40.01 -20.04
N SER A 111 15.41 39.29 -20.88
CA SER A 111 14.09 39.71 -21.35
C SER A 111 13.02 39.16 -20.40
N TRP A 112 12.36 40.06 -19.67
CA TRP A 112 11.22 39.72 -18.80
C TRP A 112 10.11 38.95 -19.54
N ARG A 113 9.97 39.13 -20.86
CA ARG A 113 9.02 38.36 -21.68
C ARG A 113 9.30 36.86 -21.68
N ILE A 114 10.57 36.45 -21.66
CA ILE A 114 10.95 35.03 -21.60
C ILE A 114 10.67 34.46 -20.21
N VAL A 115 10.87 35.26 -19.16
CA VAL A 115 10.54 34.88 -17.78
C VAL A 115 9.03 34.70 -17.61
N TYR A 116 8.21 35.61 -18.14
CA TYR A 116 6.75 35.47 -18.10
C TYR A 116 6.25 34.26 -18.91
N LEU A 117 6.86 33.99 -20.06
CA LEU A 117 6.54 32.80 -20.86
C LEU A 117 6.89 31.51 -20.10
N ALA A 118 8.07 31.44 -19.48
CA ALA A 118 8.49 30.29 -18.69
C ALA A 118 7.59 30.07 -17.47
N LEU A 119 7.20 31.16 -16.77
CA LEU A 119 6.26 31.11 -15.66
C LEU A 119 4.87 30.62 -16.11
N ALA A 120 4.38 31.10 -17.25
CA ALA A 120 3.11 30.66 -17.80
C ALA A 120 3.15 29.16 -18.15
N CYS A 121 4.20 28.68 -18.83
CA CYS A 121 4.38 27.26 -19.12
C CYS A 121 4.45 26.41 -17.84
N PHE A 122 5.11 26.90 -16.79
CA PHE A 122 5.14 26.22 -15.50
C PHE A 122 3.76 26.17 -14.84
N CYS A 123 3.00 27.26 -14.85
CA CYS A 123 1.63 27.29 -14.33
C CYS A 123 0.70 26.35 -15.10
N PHE A 124 0.79 26.31 -16.44
CA PHE A 124 0.02 25.37 -17.26
C PHE A 124 0.42 23.92 -17.00
N GLY A 125 1.71 23.63 -16.85
CA GLY A 125 2.21 22.31 -16.47
C GLY A 125 1.69 21.88 -15.10
N ALA A 126 1.81 22.74 -14.09
CA ALA A 126 1.31 22.47 -12.73
C ALA A 126 -0.21 22.26 -12.69
N LEU A 127 -0.99 23.05 -13.43
CA LEU A 127 -2.43 22.87 -13.59
C LEU A 127 -2.78 21.55 -14.28
N ALA A 128 -2.04 21.16 -15.31
CA ALA A 128 -2.22 19.88 -15.99
C ALA A 128 -1.89 18.70 -15.09
N THR A 129 -0.78 18.78 -14.32
CA THR A 129 -0.41 17.74 -13.35
C THR A 129 -1.40 17.65 -12.20
N TRP A 130 -1.87 18.79 -11.67
CA TRP A 130 -2.89 18.81 -10.62
C TRP A 130 -4.24 18.28 -11.13
N GLY A 131 -4.65 18.67 -12.34
CA GLY A 131 -5.85 18.13 -13.00
C GLY A 131 -5.74 16.63 -13.27
N TYR A 132 -4.57 16.14 -13.69
CA TYR A 132 -4.32 14.72 -13.91
C TYR A 132 -4.32 13.92 -12.60
N GLN A 133 -3.66 14.41 -11.55
CA GLN A 133 -3.64 13.76 -10.24
C GLN A 133 -5.03 13.72 -9.58
N THR A 134 -5.82 14.78 -9.73
CA THR A 134 -7.19 14.82 -9.19
C THR A 134 -8.15 13.94 -10.00
N TRP A 135 -7.97 13.84 -11.33
CA TRP A 135 -8.77 12.96 -12.17
C TRP A 135 -8.42 11.47 -12.00
N MET A 136 -7.13 11.15 -11.80
CA MET A 136 -6.65 9.78 -11.53
C MET A 136 -7.00 9.29 -10.11
N LYS A 137 -7.19 10.20 -9.14
CA LYS A 137 -7.75 9.87 -7.83
C LYS A 137 -9.28 9.79 -7.87
N LYS A 138 -9.85 9.07 -8.83
CA LYS A 138 -11.17 8.49 -8.57
C LYS A 138 -10.95 7.42 -7.52
N ASP A 139 -11.44 7.67 -6.31
CA ASP A 139 -11.52 6.64 -5.27
C ASP A 139 -12.11 5.38 -5.90
N VAL A 140 -11.34 4.30 -5.90
CA VAL A 140 -11.81 3.03 -6.44
C VAL A 140 -12.94 2.55 -5.54
N ILE A 141 -14.16 2.68 -6.03
CA ILE A 141 -15.35 2.27 -5.28
C ILE A 141 -15.43 0.75 -5.34
N TYR A 142 -15.24 0.14 -4.17
CA TYR A 142 -15.40 -1.30 -3.98
C TYR A 142 -16.87 -1.64 -3.77
N HIS A 143 -17.40 -2.53 -4.61
CA HIS A 143 -18.72 -3.11 -4.41
C HIS A 143 -18.60 -4.52 -3.85
N PHE A 144 -19.47 -4.82 -2.88
CA PHE A 144 -19.48 -6.10 -2.18
C PHE A 144 -20.59 -6.99 -2.70
N VAL A 145 -20.29 -8.26 -2.90
CA VAL A 145 -21.28 -9.28 -3.24
C VAL A 145 -22.27 -9.43 -2.09
N SER A 146 -23.57 -9.26 -2.37
CA SER A 146 -24.65 -9.31 -1.38
C SER A 146 -25.44 -10.62 -1.38
N THR A 147 -25.17 -11.52 -2.32
CA THR A 147 -25.79 -12.84 -2.41
C THR A 147 -24.84 -13.91 -1.85
N GLU A 148 -25.36 -15.11 -1.56
CA GLU A 148 -24.55 -16.24 -1.10
C GLU A 148 -23.51 -16.65 -2.14
N SER A 149 -23.94 -16.73 -3.39
CA SER A 149 -23.08 -16.97 -4.55
C SER A 149 -23.53 -16.10 -5.71
N SER A 150 -22.57 -15.61 -6.49
CA SER A 150 -22.83 -14.90 -7.74
C SER A 150 -21.85 -15.34 -8.82
N PRO A 151 -22.33 -15.80 -9.98
CA PRO A 151 -21.45 -16.16 -11.09
C PRO A 151 -20.76 -14.93 -11.69
N ILE A 152 -19.47 -15.09 -11.97
CA ILE A 152 -18.62 -14.15 -12.71
C ILE A 152 -18.42 -14.70 -14.12
N TYR A 153 -18.52 -13.83 -15.11
CA TYR A 153 -18.51 -14.15 -16.54
C TYR A 153 -17.34 -13.46 -17.22
N ARG A 154 -16.80 -14.07 -18.28
CA ARG A 154 -15.71 -13.48 -19.07
C ARG A 154 -16.15 -12.26 -19.89
N HIS A 155 -17.38 -12.28 -20.40
CA HIS A 155 -17.95 -11.22 -21.21
C HIS A 155 -19.36 -10.86 -20.73
N ALA A 156 -19.83 -9.66 -21.03
CA ALA A 156 -21.13 -9.17 -20.57
C ALA A 156 -22.33 -10.00 -21.09
N ASP A 157 -22.19 -10.60 -22.27
CA ASP A 157 -23.18 -11.43 -22.95
C ASP A 157 -22.91 -12.94 -22.82
N SER A 158 -21.83 -13.33 -22.14
CA SER A 158 -21.48 -14.73 -21.97
C SER A 158 -22.41 -15.41 -20.97
N SER A 159 -22.79 -16.65 -21.26
CA SER A 159 -23.41 -17.57 -20.31
C SER A 159 -22.38 -18.48 -19.60
N THR A 160 -21.12 -18.45 -20.05
CA THR A 160 -20.05 -19.26 -19.48
C THR A 160 -19.54 -18.63 -18.19
N VAL A 161 -19.76 -19.32 -17.08
CA VAL A 161 -19.25 -18.93 -15.77
C VAL A 161 -17.75 -19.18 -15.74
N LEU A 162 -16.98 -18.12 -15.47
CA LEU A 162 -15.54 -18.18 -15.25
C LEU A 162 -15.24 -18.70 -13.85
N GLN A 163 -15.91 -18.13 -12.86
CA GLN A 163 -15.88 -18.53 -11.45
C GLN A 163 -17.13 -18.02 -10.73
N SER A 164 -17.29 -18.34 -9.45
CA SER A 164 -18.33 -17.75 -8.61
C SER A 164 -17.70 -16.94 -7.49
N ALA A 165 -18.18 -15.71 -7.33
CA ALA A 165 -17.96 -14.95 -6.11
C ALA A 165 -18.94 -15.40 -5.02
N VAL A 166 -18.56 -15.17 -3.77
CA VAL A 166 -19.37 -15.47 -2.59
C VAL A 166 -19.67 -14.20 -1.81
N PHE A 167 -20.61 -14.30 -0.87
CA PHE A 167 -21.02 -13.18 -0.02
C PHE A 167 -19.82 -12.43 0.57
N GLY A 168 -19.80 -11.11 0.38
CA GLY A 168 -18.81 -10.21 0.93
C GLY A 168 -17.51 -10.09 0.14
N ASP A 169 -17.34 -10.84 -0.95
CA ASP A 169 -16.23 -10.60 -1.88
C ASP A 169 -16.35 -9.17 -2.42
N ALA A 170 -15.23 -8.47 -2.55
CA ALA A 170 -15.20 -7.06 -2.89
C ALA A 170 -14.43 -6.85 -4.19
N PHE A 171 -15.04 -6.14 -5.14
CA PHE A 171 -14.41 -5.86 -6.43
C PHE A 171 -14.51 -4.36 -6.78
N PRO A 172 -13.47 -3.79 -7.39
CA PRO A 172 -13.58 -2.54 -8.13
C PRO A 172 -14.59 -2.68 -9.26
N VAL A 173 -15.58 -1.78 -9.33
CA VAL A 173 -16.48 -1.69 -10.49
C VAL A 173 -15.94 -0.63 -11.44
N LEU A 174 -15.61 -1.06 -12.66
CA LEU A 174 -15.02 -0.22 -13.70
C LEU A 174 -16.09 0.52 -14.51
N ASP A 175 -17.15 -0.19 -14.90
CA ASP A 175 -18.35 0.37 -15.53
C ASP A 175 -19.55 -0.58 -15.39
N ILE A 176 -20.71 -0.12 -15.85
CA ILE A 176 -21.95 -0.89 -15.90
C ILE A 176 -22.41 -0.96 -17.36
N VAL A 177 -22.56 -2.18 -17.87
CA VAL A 177 -23.07 -2.48 -19.22
C VAL A 177 -24.36 -3.26 -19.07
N LYS A 178 -25.50 -2.60 -19.33
CA LYS A 178 -26.86 -3.15 -19.13
C LYS A 178 -27.08 -3.56 -17.65
N ASP A 179 -27.31 -4.85 -17.40
CA ASP A 179 -27.52 -5.45 -16.08
C ASP A 179 -26.23 -6.03 -15.48
N ARG A 180 -25.07 -5.82 -16.12
CA ARG A 180 -23.78 -6.35 -15.71
C ARG A 180 -22.80 -5.25 -15.32
N ALA A 181 -22.18 -5.39 -14.16
CA ALA A 181 -21.02 -4.60 -13.77
C ALA A 181 -19.76 -5.24 -14.34
N ARG A 182 -18.91 -4.45 -15.00
CA ARG A 182 -17.54 -4.85 -15.30
C ARG A 182 -16.72 -4.64 -14.05
N ILE A 183 -16.17 -5.73 -13.54
CA ILE A 183 -15.37 -5.77 -12.33
C ILE A 183 -13.91 -6.06 -12.68
N GLN A 184 -13.00 -5.61 -11.82
CA GLN A 184 -11.62 -6.05 -11.84
C GLN A 184 -11.40 -7.16 -10.82
N LEU A 185 -10.91 -8.31 -11.28
CA LEU A 185 -10.52 -9.42 -10.42
C LEU A 185 -9.15 -9.16 -9.78
N PRO A 186 -8.78 -9.91 -8.72
CA PRO A 186 -7.49 -9.74 -8.04
C PRO A 186 -6.26 -9.87 -8.95
N ASP A 187 -6.32 -10.71 -9.98
CA ASP A 187 -5.27 -10.87 -11.01
C ASP A 187 -5.29 -9.77 -12.09
N ARG A 188 -6.10 -8.72 -11.86
CA ARG A 188 -6.39 -7.60 -12.76
C ARG A 188 -7.18 -7.97 -14.01
N THR A 189 -7.61 -9.22 -14.16
CA THR A 189 -8.51 -9.62 -15.26
C THR A 189 -9.84 -8.88 -15.14
N GLN A 190 -10.33 -8.37 -16.26
CA GLN A 190 -11.67 -7.77 -16.33
C GLN A 190 -12.69 -8.88 -16.53
N ALA A 191 -13.73 -8.86 -15.71
CA ALA A 191 -14.83 -9.81 -15.76
C ALA A 191 -16.16 -9.10 -15.53
N TYR A 192 -17.26 -9.84 -15.62
CA TYR A 192 -18.60 -9.29 -15.52
C TYR A 192 -19.43 -10.05 -14.51
N MET A 193 -20.24 -9.35 -13.73
CA MET A 193 -21.22 -9.96 -12.82
C MET A 193 -22.52 -9.14 -12.77
N LYS A 194 -23.61 -9.69 -12.24
CA LYS A 194 -24.88 -8.97 -12.19
C LYS A 194 -24.80 -7.79 -11.22
N VAL A 195 -25.31 -6.64 -11.65
CA VAL A 195 -25.38 -5.44 -10.79
C VAL A 195 -26.26 -5.69 -9.57
N SER A 196 -27.33 -6.49 -9.72
CA SER A 196 -28.24 -6.86 -8.61
C SER A 196 -27.56 -7.60 -7.47
N ASP A 197 -26.42 -8.24 -7.75
CA ASP A 197 -25.71 -9.07 -6.78
C ASP A 197 -24.64 -8.25 -6.05
N LEU A 198 -24.43 -6.99 -6.46
CA LEU A 198 -23.46 -6.05 -5.91
C LEU A 198 -24.13 -4.97 -5.07
N SER A 199 -23.40 -4.48 -4.08
CA SER A 199 -23.84 -3.34 -3.29
C SER A 199 -22.65 -2.55 -2.76
N GLU A 200 -22.75 -1.23 -2.87
CA GLU A 200 -21.80 -0.28 -2.29
C GLU A 200 -22.08 0.01 -0.82
N LYS A 201 -23.30 -0.31 -0.34
CA LYS A 201 -23.76 0.11 0.99
C LYS A 201 -23.20 -0.79 2.09
N THR A 202 -22.43 -0.17 2.98
CA THR A 202 -21.99 -0.71 4.27
C THR A 202 -22.57 0.15 5.38
N ILE A 203 -23.02 -0.46 6.48
CA ILE A 203 -23.54 0.26 7.66
C ILE A 203 -22.56 0.18 8.82
N GLY A 204 -22.47 1.20 9.66
CA GLY A 204 -21.56 1.17 10.83
C GLY A 204 -20.11 1.51 10.51
N SER A 205 -19.30 1.66 11.56
CA SER A 205 -17.91 2.12 11.46
C SER A 205 -16.96 1.00 11.05
N MET A 206 -15.93 1.35 10.27
CA MET A 206 -14.79 0.47 10.00
C MET A 206 -14.03 0.16 11.29
N MET A 207 -13.50 -1.05 11.36
CA MET A 207 -12.54 -1.43 12.40
C MET A 207 -11.14 -0.99 11.98
N THR A 208 -10.24 -0.78 12.94
CA THR A 208 -8.82 -0.61 12.60
C THR A 208 -8.25 -1.92 12.10
N ASP A 209 -7.29 -1.85 11.17
CA ASP A 209 -6.59 -3.04 10.66
C ASP A 209 -5.96 -3.82 11.82
N GLN A 210 -5.31 -3.11 12.75
CA GLN A 210 -4.70 -3.71 13.93
C GLN A 210 -5.69 -4.54 14.75
N ALA A 211 -6.89 -4.02 15.02
CA ALA A 211 -7.88 -4.77 15.79
C ALA A 211 -8.36 -6.02 15.03
N LEU A 212 -8.54 -5.93 13.71
CA LEU A 212 -9.00 -7.06 12.89
C LEU A 212 -7.96 -8.16 12.81
N LEU A 213 -6.70 -7.78 12.62
CA LEU A 213 -5.59 -8.69 12.56
C LEU A 213 -5.30 -9.31 13.93
N THR A 214 -5.36 -8.53 15.03
CA THR A 214 -5.26 -9.07 16.39
C THR A 214 -6.33 -10.13 16.65
N TRP A 215 -7.59 -9.84 16.32
CA TRP A 215 -8.67 -10.82 16.47
C TRP A 215 -8.41 -12.06 15.61
N THR A 216 -7.99 -11.88 14.36
CA THR A 216 -7.70 -13.01 13.46
C THR A 216 -6.59 -13.88 14.02
N ASN A 217 -5.47 -13.29 14.45
CA ASN A 217 -4.35 -14.03 15.00
C ASN A 217 -4.67 -14.71 16.35
N GLU A 218 -5.58 -14.14 17.16
CA GLU A 218 -6.01 -14.75 18.42
C GLU A 218 -6.86 -16.01 18.19
N TYR A 219 -7.71 -16.00 17.16
CA TYR A 219 -8.75 -17.03 16.99
C TYR A 219 -8.55 -17.97 15.81
N MET A 220 -7.88 -17.52 14.77
CA MET A 220 -7.63 -18.27 13.54
C MET A 220 -6.19 -18.77 13.53
N ALA A 221 -6.00 -20.03 13.86
CA ALA A 221 -4.67 -20.61 13.97
C ALA A 221 -4.01 -20.82 12.60
N LEU A 222 -2.74 -20.42 12.52
CA LEU A 222 -1.78 -20.83 11.49
C LEU A 222 -0.60 -21.57 12.17
N PRO A 223 0.13 -22.45 11.45
CA PRO A 223 1.26 -23.18 12.01
C PRO A 223 2.39 -22.28 12.52
N LYS A 224 3.18 -22.78 13.48
CA LYS A 224 4.46 -22.18 13.94
C LYS A 224 4.42 -20.68 14.25
N GLN A 225 3.31 -20.18 14.80
CA GLN A 225 3.12 -18.76 15.12
C GLN A 225 3.15 -17.81 13.91
N THR A 226 2.96 -18.33 12.70
CA THR A 226 2.78 -17.50 11.50
C THR A 226 1.56 -16.61 11.67
N GLN A 227 1.69 -15.33 11.33
CA GLN A 227 0.58 -14.39 11.30
C GLN A 227 0.01 -14.26 9.89
N ALA A 228 -1.25 -13.87 9.78
CA ALA A 228 -1.88 -13.66 8.46
C ALA A 228 -1.13 -12.60 7.63
N THR A 229 -0.62 -11.55 8.28
CA THR A 229 0.18 -10.49 7.65
C THR A 229 1.45 -11.00 7.00
N ASP A 230 2.12 -11.98 7.60
CA ASP A 230 3.36 -12.54 7.08
C ASP A 230 3.13 -13.17 5.69
N LEU A 231 1.94 -13.75 5.47
CA LEU A 231 1.54 -14.32 4.18
C LEU A 231 1.15 -13.27 3.15
N PHE A 232 0.59 -12.14 3.59
CA PHE A 232 0.12 -11.06 2.73
C PHE A 232 1.20 -10.07 2.30
N ASP A 233 2.24 -9.87 3.13
CA ASP A 233 3.24 -8.82 2.95
C ASP A 233 4.64 -9.36 2.64
N ASP A 234 5.05 -10.50 3.22
CA ASP A 234 6.40 -11.06 3.04
C ASP A 234 6.39 -12.59 2.75
N PRO A 235 6.09 -12.99 1.50
CA PRO A 235 5.94 -14.40 1.15
C PRO A 235 7.24 -15.21 1.21
N ALA A 236 8.40 -14.60 0.95
CA ALA A 236 9.62 -15.34 0.57
C ALA A 236 10.16 -16.27 1.68
N THR A 237 10.01 -15.90 2.96
CA THR A 237 10.43 -16.72 4.10
C THR A 237 9.29 -17.42 4.83
N THR A 238 8.05 -17.02 4.58
CA THR A 238 6.88 -17.41 5.39
C THR A 238 6.28 -18.75 4.94
N TRP A 239 6.30 -19.06 3.64
CA TRP A 239 5.74 -20.30 3.11
C TRP A 239 6.41 -21.57 3.68
N ALA A 240 7.71 -21.51 3.97
CA ALA A 240 8.44 -22.63 4.57
C ALA A 240 7.94 -22.97 5.98
N GLY A 241 7.40 -21.99 6.71
CA GLY A 241 6.83 -22.16 8.04
C GLY A 241 5.55 -23.00 8.05
N LEU A 242 4.75 -22.92 6.99
CA LEU A 242 3.45 -23.60 6.87
C LEU A 242 3.56 -25.11 6.64
N GLY A 243 4.71 -25.59 6.17
CA GLY A 243 4.87 -26.96 5.69
C GLY A 243 4.28 -27.18 4.28
N SER A 244 4.19 -28.44 3.87
CA SER A 244 3.67 -28.79 2.54
C SER A 244 2.14 -28.78 2.52
N PRO A 245 1.49 -28.11 1.54
CA PRO A 245 0.05 -28.18 1.40
C PRO A 245 -0.38 -29.59 0.96
N LYS A 246 -1.58 -29.99 1.38
CA LYS A 246 -2.22 -31.24 0.97
C LYS A 246 -2.65 -31.23 -0.49
N GLN A 247 -3.00 -30.06 -1.00
CA GLN A 247 -3.45 -29.87 -2.36
C GLN A 247 -3.01 -28.49 -2.87
N LYS A 248 -2.60 -28.45 -4.13
CA LYS A 248 -2.40 -27.22 -4.89
C LYS A 248 -3.28 -27.26 -6.13
N ILE A 249 -4.08 -26.23 -6.34
CA ILE A 249 -4.89 -26.08 -7.56
C ILE A 249 -4.51 -24.74 -8.17
N LYS A 250 -4.01 -24.78 -9.40
CA LYS A 250 -3.72 -23.57 -10.20
C LYS A 250 -4.82 -23.39 -11.23
N THR A 251 -5.47 -22.25 -11.21
CA THR A 251 -6.43 -21.82 -12.22
C THR A 251 -5.79 -20.80 -13.16
N ALA A 252 -6.57 -20.26 -14.09
CA ALA A 252 -6.11 -19.15 -14.93
C ALA A 252 -6.02 -17.82 -14.17
N LEU A 253 -6.62 -17.72 -12.99
CA LEU A 253 -6.77 -16.48 -12.23
C LEU A 253 -5.92 -16.47 -10.94
N ASP A 254 -5.82 -17.62 -10.28
CA ASP A 254 -5.18 -17.75 -8.98
C ASP A 254 -4.60 -19.16 -8.77
N GLU A 255 -3.84 -19.30 -7.69
CA GLU A 255 -3.40 -20.58 -7.17
C GLU A 255 -3.91 -20.75 -5.72
N THR A 256 -4.48 -21.91 -5.40
CA THR A 256 -4.99 -22.22 -4.08
C THR A 256 -4.18 -23.34 -3.44
N TRP A 257 -3.69 -23.10 -2.22
CA TRP A 257 -2.93 -24.06 -1.43
C TRP A 257 -3.74 -24.48 -0.22
N THR A 258 -4.20 -25.72 -0.19
CA THR A 258 -5.03 -26.25 0.89
C THR A 258 -4.20 -27.02 1.91
N TYR A 259 -4.37 -26.64 3.17
CA TYR A 259 -3.82 -27.28 4.36
C TYR A 259 -4.95 -27.94 5.17
N ASP A 260 -4.62 -28.51 6.32
CA ASP A 260 -5.59 -29.20 7.19
C ASP A 260 -6.74 -28.30 7.67
N SER A 261 -6.41 -27.10 8.15
CA SER A 261 -7.36 -26.19 8.78
C SER A 261 -7.61 -24.91 7.99
N PHE A 262 -6.80 -24.66 6.95
CA PHE A 262 -6.90 -23.43 6.17
C PHE A 262 -6.56 -23.63 4.69
N THR A 263 -6.94 -22.68 3.85
CA THR A 263 -6.57 -22.60 2.44
C THR A 263 -6.07 -21.19 2.16
N VAL A 264 -4.96 -21.08 1.42
CA VAL A 264 -4.39 -19.79 1.02
C VAL A 264 -4.64 -19.58 -0.47
N HIS A 265 -5.11 -18.38 -0.84
CA HIS A 265 -5.32 -17.96 -2.21
C HIS A 265 -4.20 -17.03 -2.63
N ILE A 266 -3.56 -17.34 -3.76
CA ILE A 266 -2.25 -16.80 -4.15
C ILE A 266 -2.32 -16.27 -5.57
N ILE A 267 -1.79 -15.06 -5.78
CA ILE A 267 -1.58 -14.43 -7.08
C ILE A 267 -0.18 -13.83 -7.08
N ASP A 268 0.59 -14.04 -8.15
CA ASP A 268 1.96 -13.51 -8.30
C ASP A 268 2.83 -13.81 -7.06
N ASP A 269 2.77 -15.05 -6.57
CA ASP A 269 3.49 -15.55 -5.39
C ASP A 269 3.15 -14.84 -4.05
N ARG A 270 2.04 -14.10 -4.01
CA ARG A 270 1.54 -13.39 -2.82
C ARG A 270 0.17 -13.90 -2.41
N ALA A 271 -0.05 -14.12 -1.12
CA ALA A 271 -1.38 -14.39 -0.63
C ALA A 271 -2.25 -13.13 -0.75
N TYR A 272 -3.50 -13.28 -1.17
CA TYR A 272 -4.50 -12.20 -1.12
C TYR A 272 -5.70 -12.58 -0.23
N ALA A 273 -5.93 -13.87 0.02
CA ALA A 273 -6.95 -14.33 0.95
C ALA A 273 -6.53 -15.60 1.69
N ILE A 274 -7.07 -15.78 2.90
CA ILE A 274 -6.90 -16.98 3.72
C ILE A 274 -8.28 -17.43 4.23
N ASP A 275 -8.57 -18.71 4.03
CA ASP A 275 -9.84 -19.36 4.36
C ASP A 275 -9.64 -20.36 5.49
N TRP A 276 -10.37 -20.22 6.59
CA TRP A 276 -10.48 -21.24 7.64
C TRP A 276 -11.82 -21.95 7.52
N LYS A 277 -11.79 -23.27 7.31
CA LYS A 277 -12.99 -24.10 7.13
C LYS A 277 -13.50 -24.61 8.46
N ASN A 278 -14.80 -24.51 8.68
CA ASN A 278 -15.52 -24.96 9.88
C ASN A 278 -14.87 -24.52 11.22
N PRO A 279 -14.50 -23.23 11.39
CA PRO A 279 -13.90 -22.76 12.62
C PRO A 279 -14.89 -22.89 13.78
N ARG A 280 -14.38 -23.27 14.95
CA ARG A 280 -15.17 -23.37 16.17
C ARG A 280 -14.99 -22.10 17.00
N LEU A 281 -15.94 -21.18 16.86
CA LEU A 281 -16.00 -19.95 17.65
C LEU A 281 -17.29 -19.89 18.47
N SER A 282 -17.14 -19.43 19.71
CA SER A 282 -18.24 -19.05 20.59
C SER A 282 -18.79 -17.68 20.21
N GLN A 283 -20.03 -17.41 20.62
CA GLN A 283 -20.66 -16.09 20.43
C GLN A 283 -19.88 -14.97 21.11
N LYS A 284 -19.19 -15.26 22.22
CA LYS A 284 -18.35 -14.29 22.93
C LYS A 284 -17.13 -13.87 22.09
N GLU A 285 -16.54 -14.80 21.35
CA GLU A 285 -15.38 -14.54 20.49
C GLU A 285 -15.81 -13.76 19.25
N LEU A 286 -16.96 -14.10 18.65
CA LEU A 286 -17.55 -13.32 17.56
C LEU A 286 -17.92 -11.90 17.98
N ALA A 287 -18.46 -11.72 19.19
CA ALA A 287 -18.86 -10.40 19.69
C ALA A 287 -17.67 -9.42 19.80
N ARG A 288 -16.43 -9.92 19.91
CA ARG A 288 -15.23 -9.07 19.91
C ARG A 288 -14.96 -8.36 18.58
N LEU A 289 -15.53 -8.85 17.47
CA LEU A 289 -15.49 -8.15 16.19
C LEU A 289 -16.35 -6.87 16.20
N GLY A 290 -17.26 -6.73 17.16
CA GLY A 290 -18.19 -5.60 17.24
C GLY A 290 -19.29 -5.66 16.18
N THR A 291 -19.78 -4.50 15.76
CA THR A 291 -20.91 -4.40 14.81
C THR A 291 -20.47 -4.75 13.39
N PHE A 292 -21.07 -5.78 12.79
CA PHE A 292 -20.82 -6.12 11.40
C PHE A 292 -21.39 -5.06 10.46
N GLN A 293 -20.63 -4.71 9.41
CA GLN A 293 -21.09 -3.72 8.45
C GLN A 293 -22.11 -4.26 7.45
N ARG A 294 -22.15 -5.59 7.29
CA ARG A 294 -23.20 -6.28 6.53
C ARG A 294 -23.53 -7.60 7.21
N THR A 295 -24.82 -7.94 7.23
CA THR A 295 -25.36 -9.20 7.72
C THR A 295 -26.53 -9.59 6.84
N ASN A 296 -26.54 -10.82 6.35
CA ASN A 296 -27.69 -11.42 5.65
C ASN A 296 -27.78 -12.92 6.01
N THR A 297 -28.59 -13.68 5.27
CA THR A 297 -28.72 -15.13 5.46
C THR A 297 -27.47 -15.92 5.08
N ALA A 298 -26.60 -15.38 4.22
CA ALA A 298 -25.37 -16.03 3.80
C ALA A 298 -24.21 -15.81 4.79
N GLY A 299 -24.22 -14.70 5.53
CA GLY A 299 -23.15 -14.42 6.45
C GLY A 299 -23.05 -12.99 6.96
N ARG A 300 -21.84 -12.67 7.44
CA ARG A 300 -21.49 -11.40 8.08
C ARG A 300 -20.18 -10.87 7.51
N LEU A 301 -20.08 -9.55 7.40
CA LEU A 301 -18.91 -8.88 6.86
C LEU A 301 -18.38 -7.86 7.86
N ARG A 302 -17.08 -7.96 8.17
CA ARG A 302 -16.35 -6.95 8.94
C ARG A 302 -15.28 -6.29 8.09
N LEU A 303 -15.26 -4.96 8.07
CA LEU A 303 -14.33 -4.17 7.24
C LEU A 303 -13.32 -3.39 8.07
N SER A 304 -12.14 -3.23 7.48
CA SER A 304 -11.09 -2.30 7.88
C SER A 304 -10.58 -1.56 6.64
N THR A 305 -9.50 -0.77 6.79
CA THR A 305 -8.95 0.02 5.69
C THR A 305 -8.40 -0.92 4.61
N HIS A 306 -7.56 -1.87 5.00
CA HIS A 306 -6.84 -2.74 4.07
C HIS A 306 -7.36 -4.18 4.02
N TYR A 307 -8.25 -4.56 4.95
CA TYR A 307 -8.72 -5.94 5.04
C TYR A 307 -10.24 -6.01 5.16
N HIS A 308 -10.81 -7.11 4.69
CA HIS A 308 -12.17 -7.51 5.02
C HIS A 308 -12.22 -8.95 5.50
N LEU A 309 -13.08 -9.19 6.49
CA LEU A 309 -13.32 -10.49 7.08
C LEU A 309 -14.76 -10.93 6.82
N GLN A 310 -14.92 -12.02 6.08
CA GLN A 310 -16.20 -12.66 5.79
C GLN A 310 -16.40 -13.82 6.76
N ILE A 311 -17.60 -13.92 7.29
CA ILE A 311 -18.07 -15.08 8.05
C ILE A 311 -19.23 -15.67 7.26
N ILE A 312 -19.02 -16.82 6.64
CA ILE A 312 -20.06 -17.52 5.89
C ILE A 312 -20.71 -18.54 6.81
N GLU A 313 -22.03 -18.44 6.95
CA GLU A 313 -22.83 -19.24 7.85
C GLU A 313 -23.80 -20.12 7.05
N SER A 314 -23.99 -21.36 7.47
CA SER A 314 -25.03 -22.25 6.96
C SER A 314 -25.64 -23.03 8.11
N GLU A 315 -26.96 -23.12 8.17
CA GLU A 315 -27.72 -23.80 9.24
C GLU A 315 -27.29 -23.36 10.65
N SER A 316 -27.04 -22.06 10.84
CA SER A 316 -26.55 -21.48 12.12
C SER A 316 -25.17 -21.97 12.57
N ARG A 317 -24.36 -22.52 11.66
CA ARG A 317 -22.95 -22.88 11.88
C ARG A 317 -22.05 -22.07 10.96
N ILE A 318 -20.87 -21.70 11.47
CA ILE A 318 -19.84 -21.05 10.65
C ILE A 318 -19.20 -22.11 9.76
N GLN A 319 -19.35 -21.95 8.44
CA GLN A 319 -18.76 -22.84 7.44
C GLN A 319 -17.37 -22.36 7.02
N LEU A 320 -17.21 -21.04 6.91
CA LEU A 320 -15.97 -20.41 6.47
C LEU A 320 -15.76 -19.08 7.20
N ILE A 321 -14.53 -18.83 7.60
CA ILE A 321 -14.05 -17.47 7.84
C ILE A 321 -12.98 -17.18 6.80
N ARG A 322 -13.13 -16.07 6.07
CA ARG A 322 -12.17 -15.62 5.07
C ARG A 322 -11.63 -14.26 5.48
N LEU A 323 -10.31 -14.12 5.55
CA LEU A 323 -9.64 -12.83 5.63
C LEU A 323 -9.05 -12.52 4.26
N THR A 324 -9.41 -11.36 3.71
CA THR A 324 -8.94 -10.92 2.40
C THR A 324 -8.27 -9.56 2.52
N LYS A 325 -7.10 -9.42 1.89
CA LYS A 325 -6.43 -8.14 1.71
C LYS A 325 -7.04 -7.42 0.50
N ARG A 326 -7.47 -6.18 0.70
CA ARG A 326 -8.00 -5.30 -0.33
C ARG A 326 -6.83 -4.78 -1.17
N MET A 327 -6.97 -4.86 -2.49
CA MET A 327 -5.90 -4.50 -3.44
C MET A 327 -5.93 -3.04 -3.86
#